data_AF-A0A419EGP2-F1
#
_entry.id   AF-A0A419EGP2-F1
#
_cell.length_a   1.000
_cell.length_b   1.000
_cell.length_c   1.000
_cell.angle_alpha   90.00
_cell.angle_beta   90.00
_cell.angle_gamma   90.00
#
_symmetry.space_group_name_H-M   'P 1'
#
loop_
_entity.id
_entity.type
_entity.pdbx_description
1 polymer ?
#
loop_
_entity_poly.entity_id
_entity_poly.type
_entity_poly.pdbx_seq_one_letter_code
_entity_poly.pdbx_strand_id
1 'polypeptide(L)'
;MGDYNRSTKEIAFESIPPDVMQSIQTYIEKYNLGNILSNVSLCIVSTSEKIKKGLFSGPGPKSLVQTAILTDRWLILGDRVDQNAIYVKSMQLRDITVEDYEKSQFHAMIPDTGMNISGILTDASEKSAIFLPLGKDAAGERFKSALIEAAQEAKK
;
A
#
# COMPACT_ATOMS: atom_id res chain seq x y z
N MET A 1 -15.24 1.98 1.12
CA MET A 1 -14.14 2.71 1.77
C MET A 1 -14.74 3.56 2.90
N GLY A 2 -15.01 2.96 4.06
CA GLY A 2 -15.76 3.58 5.16
C GLY A 2 -16.42 2.55 6.07
N ASP A 3 -16.60 1.33 5.56
CA ASP A 3 -17.10 0.18 6.31
C ASP A 3 -15.98 -0.68 6.93
N TYR A 4 -14.78 -0.13 7.09
CA TYR A 4 -13.59 -0.86 7.54
C TYR A 4 -12.96 -0.20 8.78
N ASN A 5 -12.58 -1.02 9.74
CA ASN A 5 -11.59 -0.65 10.74
C ASN A 5 -10.20 -0.74 10.10
N ARG A 6 -9.44 0.37 10.18
CA ARG A 6 -8.08 0.48 9.65
C ARG A 6 -7.09 0.52 10.82
N SER A 7 -6.03 -0.27 10.72
CA SER A 7 -4.89 -0.18 11.63
C SER A 7 -3.60 -0.38 10.88
N THR A 8 -2.58 0.39 11.20
CA THR A 8 -1.25 0.27 10.63
C THR A 8 -0.23 -0.01 11.73
N LYS A 9 0.77 -0.81 11.39
CA LYS A 9 1.93 -1.07 12.24
C LYS A 9 3.17 -0.93 11.42
N GLU A 10 4.16 -0.24 11.98
CA GLU A 10 5.52 -0.30 11.46
C GLU A 10 6.14 -1.65 11.85
N ILE A 11 6.90 -2.21 10.92
CA ILE A 11 7.63 -3.46 11.10
C ILE A 11 9.06 -3.30 10.61
N ALA A 12 9.97 -4.10 11.15
CA ALA A 12 11.29 -4.25 10.55
C ALA A 12 11.18 -4.99 9.21
N PHE A 13 12.10 -4.73 8.28
CA PHE A 13 12.12 -5.39 6.98
C PHE A 13 12.26 -6.91 7.11
N GLU A 14 13.05 -7.37 8.07
CA GLU A 14 13.28 -8.79 8.40
C GLU A 14 12.06 -9.44 9.05
N SER A 15 11.09 -8.64 9.51
CA SER A 15 9.83 -9.11 10.09
C SER A 15 8.70 -9.25 9.08
N ILE A 16 8.96 -8.99 7.79
CA ILE A 16 7.98 -9.25 6.72
C ILE A 16 7.69 -10.76 6.68
N PRO A 17 6.41 -11.19 6.65
CA PRO A 17 6.07 -12.61 6.59
C PRO A 17 6.77 -13.31 5.43
N PRO A 18 7.36 -14.52 5.63
CA PRO A 18 8.16 -15.18 4.60
C PRO A 18 7.42 -15.43 3.28
N ASP A 19 6.13 -15.74 3.34
CA ASP A 19 5.29 -15.97 2.15
C ASP A 19 5.01 -14.67 1.36
N VAL A 20 4.90 -13.52 2.05
CA VAL A 20 4.84 -12.19 1.42
C VAL A 20 6.17 -11.87 0.75
N MET A 21 7.29 -12.05 1.45
CA MET A 21 8.61 -11.80 0.88
C MET A 21 8.89 -12.68 -0.34
N GLN A 22 8.52 -13.97 -0.28
CA GLN A 22 8.66 -14.87 -1.43
C GLN A 22 7.82 -14.41 -2.62
N SER A 23 6.58 -13.99 -2.39
CA SER A 23 5.73 -13.45 -3.46
C SER A 23 6.33 -12.18 -4.09
N ILE A 24 6.94 -11.32 -3.28
CA ILE A 24 7.65 -10.11 -3.75
C ILE A 24 8.88 -10.48 -4.57
N GLN A 25 9.69 -11.46 -4.12
CA GLN A 25 10.86 -11.92 -4.86
C GLN A 25 10.47 -12.53 -6.22
N THR A 26 9.46 -13.40 -6.26
CA THR A 26 8.93 -13.95 -7.51
C THR A 26 8.43 -12.85 -8.45
N TYR A 27 7.78 -11.82 -7.92
CA TYR A 27 7.34 -10.66 -8.70
C TYR A 27 8.53 -9.86 -9.26
N ILE A 28 9.56 -9.61 -8.46
CA ILE A 28 10.78 -8.91 -8.88
C ILE A 28 11.47 -9.65 -10.03
N GLU A 29 11.59 -10.98 -9.92
CA GLU A 29 12.17 -11.83 -10.96
C GLU A 29 11.32 -11.81 -12.23
N LYS A 30 9.99 -12.00 -12.11
CA LYS A 30 9.06 -12.02 -13.24
C LYS A 30 9.15 -10.76 -14.11
N TYR A 31 9.33 -9.60 -13.49
CA TYR A 31 9.39 -8.31 -14.19
C TYR A 31 10.82 -7.76 -14.36
N ASN A 32 11.86 -8.55 -14.04
CA ASN A 32 13.26 -8.16 -14.16
C ASN A 32 13.61 -6.82 -13.50
N LEU A 33 13.08 -6.59 -12.30
CA LEU A 33 13.18 -5.26 -11.64
C LEU A 33 14.55 -5.00 -10.99
N GLY A 34 15.40 -6.02 -10.91
CA GLY A 34 16.69 -5.93 -10.24
C GLY A 34 16.54 -5.70 -8.74
N ASN A 35 17.45 -4.93 -8.15
CA ASN A 35 17.52 -4.76 -6.69
C ASN A 35 16.60 -3.63 -6.17
N ILE A 36 15.29 -3.73 -6.38
CA ILE A 36 14.33 -2.70 -5.93
C ILE A 36 14.13 -2.65 -4.41
N LEU A 37 14.61 -3.68 -3.70
CA LEU A 37 14.60 -3.77 -2.24
C LEU A 37 15.90 -3.24 -1.61
N SER A 38 16.78 -2.61 -2.38
CA SER A 38 17.90 -1.84 -1.82
C SER A 38 17.39 -0.59 -1.12
N ASN A 39 18.11 -0.15 -0.08
CA ASN A 39 17.84 1.11 0.63
C ASN A 39 16.40 1.23 1.16
N VAL A 40 15.91 0.16 1.81
CA VAL A 40 14.61 0.18 2.50
C VAL A 40 14.63 1.25 3.58
N SER A 41 13.66 2.16 3.50
CA SER A 41 13.51 3.28 4.44
C SER A 41 12.41 3.02 5.48
N LEU A 42 11.33 2.34 5.07
CA LEU A 42 10.19 2.09 5.93
C LEU A 42 9.37 0.88 5.46
N CYS A 43 8.96 0.04 6.40
CA CYS A 43 8.03 -1.06 6.17
C CYS A 43 6.83 -0.94 7.11
N ILE A 44 5.64 -1.17 6.57
CA ILE A 44 4.42 -1.23 7.36
C ILE A 44 3.57 -2.46 6.99
N VAL A 45 2.71 -2.85 7.91
CA VAL A 45 1.55 -3.69 7.65
C VAL A 45 0.31 -2.90 7.98
N SER A 46 -0.56 -2.72 6.98
CA SER A 46 -1.89 -2.15 7.14
C SER A 46 -2.93 -3.26 7.11
N THR A 47 -3.81 -3.26 8.09
CA THR A 47 -4.92 -4.20 8.22
C THR A 47 -6.23 -3.46 8.07
N SER A 48 -7.12 -4.05 7.29
CA SER A 48 -8.45 -3.56 7.01
C SER A 48 -9.47 -4.65 7.28
N GLU A 49 -10.34 -4.44 8.25
CA GLU A 49 -11.37 -5.41 8.63
C GLU A 49 -12.75 -4.81 8.47
N LYS A 50 -13.66 -5.51 7.79
CA LYS A 50 -15.04 -5.05 7.68
C LYS A 50 -15.68 -4.91 9.06
N ILE A 51 -16.28 -3.75 9.30
CA ILE A 51 -17.02 -3.43 10.52
C ILE A 51 -18.27 -4.33 10.61
N LYS A 52 -19.04 -4.43 9.52
CA LYS A 52 -20.22 -5.28 9.44
C LYS A 52 -19.85 -6.66 8.93
N LYS A 53 -20.29 -7.70 9.63
CA LYS A 53 -20.10 -9.12 9.25
C LYS A 53 -21.43 -9.71 8.75
N GLY A 54 -21.36 -10.72 7.88
CA GLY A 54 -22.53 -11.47 7.38
C GLY A 54 -23.15 -10.91 6.09
N LEU A 55 -24.40 -11.28 5.81
CA LEU A 55 -25.11 -11.04 4.54
C LEU A 55 -25.29 -9.54 4.19
N PHE A 56 -25.19 -8.65 5.20
CA PHE A 56 -25.32 -7.19 5.05
C PHE A 56 -23.97 -6.45 5.06
N SER A 57 -22.86 -7.17 4.89
CA SER A 57 -21.50 -6.60 4.94
C SER A 57 -21.10 -5.77 3.70
N GLY A 58 -22.01 -5.62 2.73
CA GLY A 58 -21.74 -4.89 1.49
C GLY A 58 -20.69 -5.55 0.58
N PRO A 59 -20.35 -4.92 -0.55
CA PRO A 59 -19.34 -5.43 -1.47
C PRO A 59 -17.92 -5.35 -0.89
N GLY A 60 -16.95 -6.05 -1.49
CA GLY A 60 -15.54 -6.03 -1.09
C GLY A 60 -15.13 -7.12 -0.08
N PRO A 61 -13.82 -7.28 0.17
CA PRO A 61 -13.29 -8.35 1.00
C PRO A 61 -13.62 -8.16 2.48
N LYS A 62 -13.69 -9.25 3.24
CA LYS A 62 -13.87 -9.21 4.71
C LYS A 62 -12.62 -8.71 5.42
N SER A 63 -11.45 -9.06 4.90
CA SER A 63 -10.15 -8.66 5.40
C SER A 63 -9.17 -8.37 4.26
N LEU A 64 -8.38 -7.31 4.42
CA LEU A 64 -7.20 -7.03 3.60
C LEU A 64 -6.04 -6.75 4.54
N VAL A 65 -4.95 -7.49 4.37
CA VAL A 65 -3.65 -7.21 5.00
C VAL A 65 -2.69 -6.81 3.90
N GLN A 66 -2.22 -5.56 3.93
CA GLN A 66 -1.33 -4.99 2.94
C GLN A 66 0.02 -4.70 3.60
N THR A 67 1.07 -5.35 3.09
CA THR A 67 2.45 -5.01 3.44
C THR A 67 2.94 -3.95 2.46
N ALA A 68 3.45 -2.83 2.96
CA ALA A 68 4.07 -1.81 2.13
C ALA A 68 5.55 -1.66 2.47
N ILE A 69 6.38 -1.62 1.45
CA ILE A 69 7.83 -1.40 1.54
C ILE A 69 8.14 -0.13 0.75
N LEU A 70 8.72 0.84 1.43
CA LEU A 70 9.19 2.09 0.84
C LEU A 70 10.71 2.06 0.76
N THR A 71 11.25 2.18 -0.44
CA THR A 71 12.69 2.37 -0.68
C THR A 71 12.96 3.78 -1.20
N ASP A 72 14.21 4.08 -1.52
CA ASP A 72 14.60 5.37 -2.12
C ASP A 72 13.92 5.65 -3.47
N ARG A 73 13.54 4.60 -4.22
CA ARG A 73 13.03 4.71 -5.59
C ARG A 73 11.72 4.00 -5.84
N TRP A 74 11.30 3.11 -4.95
CA TRP A 74 10.15 2.25 -5.18
C TRP A 74 9.17 2.25 -4.01
N LEU A 75 7.90 2.15 -4.35
CA LEU A 75 6.86 1.65 -3.47
C LEU A 75 6.50 0.24 -3.92
N ILE A 76 6.59 -0.73 -3.00
CA ILE A 76 6.18 -2.12 -3.23
C ILE A 76 5.05 -2.45 -2.26
N LEU A 77 3.98 -3.05 -2.78
CA LEU A 77 2.79 -3.44 -2.02
C LEU A 77 2.53 -4.94 -2.19
N GLY A 78 2.29 -5.64 -1.09
CA GLY A 78 1.87 -7.04 -1.05
C GLY A 78 0.50 -7.17 -0.38
N ASP A 79 -0.53 -7.49 -1.16
CA ASP A 79 -1.92 -7.52 -0.74
C ASP A 79 -2.37 -8.96 -0.47
N ARG A 80 -2.75 -9.26 0.77
CA ARG A 80 -3.42 -10.51 1.13
C ARG A 80 -4.90 -10.25 1.38
N VAL A 81 -5.74 -10.74 0.48
CA VAL A 81 -7.20 -10.54 0.52
C VAL A 81 -7.88 -11.79 1.06
N ASP A 82 -8.68 -11.67 2.12
CA ASP A 82 -9.48 -12.76 2.71
C ASP A 82 -8.67 -14.04 2.99
N GLN A 83 -7.40 -13.88 3.40
CA GLN A 83 -6.44 -14.97 3.63
C GLN A 83 -6.12 -15.84 2.39
N ASN A 84 -6.36 -15.32 1.18
CA ASN A 84 -6.03 -15.98 -0.07
C ASN A 84 -4.61 -15.62 -0.56
N ALA A 85 -4.38 -15.84 -1.86
CA ALA A 85 -3.14 -15.50 -2.55
C ALA A 85 -2.71 -14.04 -2.33
N ILE A 86 -1.39 -13.83 -2.38
CA ILE A 86 -0.75 -12.53 -2.22
C ILE A 86 -0.58 -11.91 -3.60
N TYR A 87 -1.11 -10.71 -3.79
CA TYR A 87 -0.96 -9.94 -5.01
C TYR A 87 0.07 -8.85 -4.80
N VAL A 88 1.11 -8.84 -5.62
CA VAL A 88 2.20 -7.85 -5.51
C VAL A 88 2.02 -6.76 -6.56
N LYS A 89 2.24 -5.52 -6.15
CA LYS A 89 2.26 -4.32 -6.99
C LYS A 89 3.53 -3.54 -6.70
N SER A 90 4.03 -2.82 -7.70
CA SER A 90 5.12 -1.87 -7.49
C SER A 90 4.97 -0.65 -8.40
N MET A 91 5.50 0.48 -7.94
CA MET A 91 5.57 1.73 -8.69
C MET A 91 6.90 2.42 -8.40
N GLN A 92 7.48 3.10 -9.39
CA GLN A 92 8.61 4.00 -9.15
C GLN A 92 8.11 5.31 -8.52
N LEU A 93 8.78 5.76 -7.47
CA LEU A 93 8.38 6.96 -6.72
C LEU A 93 8.41 8.23 -7.58
N ARG A 94 9.33 8.30 -8.55
CA ARG A 94 9.42 9.42 -9.51
C ARG A 94 8.20 9.54 -10.42
N ASP A 95 7.50 8.41 -10.66
CA ASP A 95 6.42 8.29 -11.64
C ASP A 95 5.03 8.31 -10.99
N ILE A 96 4.94 8.50 -9.66
CA ILE A 96 3.67 8.55 -8.93
C ILE A 96 3.33 9.94 -8.41
N THR A 97 2.04 10.19 -8.24
CA THR A 97 1.49 11.27 -7.42
C THR A 97 0.80 10.65 -6.23
N VAL A 98 1.07 11.19 -5.05
CA VAL A 98 0.54 10.72 -3.77
C VAL A 98 -0.24 11.84 -3.11
N GLU A 99 -1.42 11.51 -2.62
CA GLU A 99 -2.32 12.44 -1.95
C GLU A 99 -2.85 11.77 -0.69
N ASP A 100 -2.80 12.50 0.43
CA ASP A 100 -3.49 12.10 1.66
C ASP A 100 -4.99 12.09 1.39
N TYR A 101 -5.60 10.92 1.47
CA TYR A 101 -6.99 10.72 1.06
C TYR A 101 -7.94 11.64 1.82
N GLU A 102 -7.68 11.88 3.11
CA GLU A 102 -8.51 12.73 3.98
C GLU A 102 -8.50 14.20 3.55
N LYS A 103 -7.52 14.62 2.75
CA LYS A 103 -7.43 15.97 2.17
C LYS A 103 -8.03 16.05 0.76
N SER A 104 -8.38 14.92 0.17
CA SER A 104 -8.97 14.86 -1.16
C SER A 104 -10.44 15.31 -1.16
N GLN A 105 -10.93 15.77 -2.31
CA GLN A 105 -12.35 16.10 -2.48
C GLN A 105 -13.27 14.87 -2.31
N PHE A 106 -12.74 13.65 -2.51
CA PHE A 106 -13.51 12.41 -2.39
C PHE A 106 -13.84 12.04 -0.94
N HIS A 107 -13.05 12.50 0.03
CA HIS A 107 -13.24 12.16 1.44
C HIS A 107 -14.60 12.61 1.98
N ALA A 108 -15.09 13.78 1.53
CA ALA A 108 -16.40 14.29 1.93
C ALA A 108 -17.55 13.39 1.48
N MET A 109 -17.37 12.64 0.38
CA MET A 109 -18.38 11.70 -0.15
C MET A 109 -18.21 10.30 0.42
N ILE A 110 -16.96 9.86 0.60
CA ILE A 110 -16.61 8.52 1.05
C ILE A 110 -15.55 8.63 2.16
N PRO A 111 -15.97 8.74 3.44
CA PRO A 111 -15.01 8.89 4.54
C PRO A 111 -14.18 7.62 4.75
N ASP A 112 -12.87 7.71 4.58
CA ASP A 112 -11.90 6.64 4.84
C ASP A 112 -10.52 7.26 5.15
N THR A 113 -9.53 6.43 5.44
CA THR A 113 -8.18 6.85 5.85
C THR A 113 -7.11 6.09 5.07
N GLY A 114 -6.14 6.81 4.52
CA GLY A 114 -5.11 6.21 3.66
C GLY A 114 -4.51 7.21 2.68
N MET A 115 -3.95 6.67 1.60
CA MET A 115 -3.31 7.42 0.53
C MET A 115 -3.95 7.08 -0.81
N ASN A 116 -4.27 8.09 -1.59
CA ASN A 116 -4.47 7.94 -3.03
C ASN A 116 -3.10 7.97 -3.71
N ILE A 117 -2.85 6.98 -4.56
CA ILE A 117 -1.60 6.88 -5.32
C ILE A 117 -1.96 6.70 -6.78
N SER A 118 -1.45 7.58 -7.63
CA SER A 118 -1.70 7.54 -9.08
C SER A 118 -0.38 7.52 -9.85
N GLY A 119 -0.26 6.63 -10.82
CA GLY A 119 0.98 6.43 -11.58
C GLY A 119 0.93 5.17 -12.41
N ILE A 120 2.08 4.70 -12.90
CA ILE A 120 2.17 3.48 -13.70
C ILE A 120 2.62 2.34 -12.79
N LEU A 121 1.78 1.31 -12.70
CA LEU A 121 2.18 0.03 -12.10
C LEU A 121 3.15 -0.68 -13.03
N THR A 122 4.15 -1.37 -12.48
CA THR A 122 5.14 -2.13 -13.26
C THR A 122 4.52 -3.10 -14.26
N ASP A 123 3.38 -3.70 -13.95
CA ASP A 123 2.67 -4.67 -14.79
C ASP A 123 1.55 -4.07 -15.64
N ALA A 124 1.44 -2.74 -15.70
CA ALA A 124 0.43 -2.02 -16.47
C ALA A 124 1.05 -1.11 -17.54
N SER A 125 0.35 -0.96 -18.67
CA SER A 125 0.74 -0.04 -19.75
C SER A 125 0.15 1.36 -19.58
N GLU A 126 -0.81 1.53 -18.67
CA GLU A 126 -1.56 2.78 -18.48
C GLU A 126 -1.49 3.26 -17.03
N LYS A 127 -1.68 4.57 -16.86
CA LYS A 127 -1.79 5.16 -15.52
C LYS A 127 -2.99 4.57 -14.79
N SER A 128 -2.75 4.14 -13.57
CA SER A 128 -3.75 3.61 -12.66
C SER A 128 -3.78 4.44 -11.39
N ALA A 129 -4.92 4.46 -10.71
CA ALA A 129 -5.05 4.95 -9.35
C ALA A 129 -5.29 3.76 -8.42
N ILE A 130 -4.55 3.72 -7.32
CA ILE A 130 -4.76 2.75 -6.24
C ILE A 130 -4.98 3.49 -4.93
N PHE A 131 -5.69 2.84 -4.02
CA PHE A 131 -5.85 3.30 -2.66
C PHE A 131 -5.02 2.39 -1.72
N LEU A 132 -4.12 3.01 -0.97
CA LEU A 132 -3.36 2.38 0.11
C LEU A 132 -4.09 2.70 1.43
N PRO A 133 -4.94 1.80 1.96
CA PRO A 133 -5.58 2.01 3.25
C PRO A 133 -4.56 2.09 4.37
N LEU A 134 -4.70 3.07 5.27
CA LEU A 134 -3.85 3.23 6.46
C LEU A 134 -4.72 3.57 7.67
N GLY A 135 -4.32 3.14 8.86
CA GLY A 135 -4.95 3.58 10.11
C GLY A 135 -4.59 5.03 10.46
N LYS A 136 -5.33 5.62 11.42
CA LYS A 136 -5.01 6.92 12.04
C LYS A 136 -3.99 6.80 13.19
N ASP A 137 -3.39 5.64 13.34
CA ASP A 137 -2.32 5.40 14.30
C ASP A 137 -1.01 6.08 13.86
N ALA A 138 -0.05 6.14 14.79
CA ALA A 138 1.22 6.82 14.57
C ALA A 138 2.02 6.23 13.38
N ALA A 139 1.92 4.91 13.15
CA ALA A 139 2.60 4.26 12.03
C ALA A 139 1.96 4.66 10.69
N GLY A 140 0.63 4.73 10.63
CA GLY A 140 -0.10 5.23 9.46
C GLY A 140 0.31 6.66 9.10
N GLU A 141 0.24 7.59 10.06
CA GLU A 141 0.59 9.01 9.83
C GLU A 141 2.07 9.21 9.46
N ARG A 142 2.97 8.44 10.08
CA ARG A 142 4.39 8.44 9.71
C ARG A 142 4.59 7.96 8.27
N PHE A 143 3.93 6.87 7.87
CA PHE A 143 4.05 6.34 6.52
C PHE A 143 3.47 7.31 5.47
N LYS A 144 2.32 7.94 5.73
CA LYS A 144 1.75 8.97 4.85
C LYS A 144 2.79 10.06 4.56
N SER A 145 3.40 10.60 5.63
CA SER A 145 4.40 11.67 5.55
C SER A 145 5.64 11.22 4.78
N ALA A 146 6.19 10.05 5.11
CA ALA A 146 7.37 9.50 4.47
C ALA A 146 7.15 9.21 2.98
N LEU A 147 5.99 8.68 2.59
CA LEU A 147 5.66 8.41 1.20
C LEU A 147 5.54 9.72 0.39
N ILE A 148 4.92 10.76 0.95
CA ILE A 148 4.83 12.08 0.31
C ILE A 148 6.23 12.66 0.08
N GLU A 149 7.06 12.65 1.11
CA GLU A 149 8.43 13.16 1.04
C GLU A 149 9.27 12.39 0.02
N ALA A 150 9.25 11.06 0.08
CA ALA A 150 10.02 10.21 -0.83
C ALA A 150 9.57 10.37 -2.31
N ALA A 151 8.26 10.51 -2.56
CA ALA A 151 7.74 10.76 -3.90
C ALA A 151 8.08 12.18 -4.42
N GLN A 152 8.25 13.17 -3.53
CA GLN A 152 8.71 14.50 -3.90
C GLN A 152 10.22 14.52 -4.19
N GLU A 153 11.01 13.83 -3.36
CA GLU A 153 12.46 13.74 -3.54
C GLU A 153 12.83 12.99 -4.81
N ALA A 154 12.15 11.88 -5.12
CA ALA A 154 12.43 11.08 -6.32
C ALA A 154 12.18 11.82 -7.65
N LYS A 155 11.54 13.00 -7.63
CA LYS A 155 11.27 13.83 -8.81
C LYS A 155 12.30 14.94 -9.03
N LYS A 156 13.23 15.14 -8.10
CA LYS A 156 14.34 16.08 -8.24
C LYS A 156 15.43 15.48 -9.12
#